data_AF-A0A435SGS6-F1
#
_entry.id   AF-A0A435SGS6-F1
#
_cell.length_a   1.000
_cell.length_b   1.000
_cell.length_c   1.000
_cell.angle_alpha   90.00
_cell.angle_beta   90.00
_cell.angle_gamma   90.00
#
_symmetry.space_group_name_H-M   'P 1'
#
loop_
_entity.id
_entity.type
_entity.pdbx_description
1 polymer ?
#
loop_
_entity_poly.entity_id
_entity_poly.type
_entity_poly.pdbx_seq_one_letter_code
_entity_poly.pdbx_strand_id
1 'polypeptide(L)' 'QDCRRSYGAALGIARISHLDLIGMEQVVETILNPGALWSGRKLHTLNEAGGFEFIDGSAIAPRWKQRARD' A
#
# COMPACT_ATOMS: atom_id res chain seq x y z
N GLN A 1 -3.93 -2.52 -2.33
CA GLN A 1 -4.12 -1.35 -3.24
C GLN A 1 -5.50 -1.40 -3.87
N ASP A 2 -6.03 -0.24 -4.22
CA ASP A 2 -7.17 -0.14 -5.14
C ASP A 2 -6.65 0.27 -6.53
N CYS A 3 -6.74 -0.65 -7.48
CA CYS A 3 -6.20 -0.51 -8.83
C CYS A 3 -7.25 -0.17 -9.89
N ARG A 4 -8.48 0.22 -9.50
CA ARG A 4 -9.59 0.46 -10.45
C ARG A 4 -9.34 1.61 -11.44
N ARG A 5 -8.49 2.57 -11.09
CA ARG A 5 -8.16 3.74 -11.95
C ARG A 5 -6.74 3.71 -12.50
N SER A 6 -5.79 3.21 -11.71
CA SER A 6 -4.44 2.81 -12.14
C SER A 6 -3.75 2.09 -10.98
N TYR A 7 -2.62 1.42 -11.24
CA TYR A 7 -1.87 0.71 -10.20
C TYR A 7 -1.41 1.68 -9.10
N GLY A 8 -1.86 1.44 -7.87
CA GLY A 8 -1.54 2.25 -6.71
C GLY A 8 -2.22 3.62 -6.63
N ALA A 9 -3.27 3.86 -7.43
CA ALA A 9 -4.02 5.13 -7.45
C ALA A 9 -4.78 5.44 -6.15
N ALA A 10 -5.10 4.42 -5.37
CA ALA A 10 -5.80 4.52 -4.10
C ALA A 10 -5.46 3.31 -3.21
N LEU A 11 -5.85 3.37 -1.94
CA LEU A 11 -5.61 2.31 -0.97
C LEU A 11 -6.90 1.94 -0.25
N GLY A 12 -7.33 0.69 -0.38
CA GLY A 12 -8.37 0.13 0.48
C GLY A 12 -7.80 -0.21 1.85
N ILE A 13 -8.47 0.27 2.90
CA ILE A 13 -8.25 -0.20 4.27
C ILE A 13 -9.29 -1.28 4.54
N ALA A 14 -8.81 -2.47 4.83
CA ALA A 14 -9.65 -3.61 5.12
C ALA A 14 -9.32 -4.16 6.50
N ARG A 15 -10.37 -4.55 7.22
CA ARG A 15 -10.24 -5.27 8.48
C ARG A 15 -10.45 -6.75 8.20
N ILE A 16 -9.55 -7.58 8.68
CA ILE A 16 -9.72 -9.03 8.67
C ILE A 16 -10.76 -9.38 9.75
N SER A 17 -11.91 -9.89 9.32
CA SER A 17 -13.01 -10.28 10.22
C SER A 17 -12.90 -11.74 10.65
N HIS A 18 -12.23 -12.57 9.85
CA HIS A 18 -11.97 -13.99 10.13
C HIS A 18 -10.61 -14.38 9.57
N LEU A 19 -9.82 -15.13 10.33
CA LEU A 19 -8.56 -15.71 9.87
C LEU A 19 -8.28 -17.01 10.64
N ASP A 20 -8.33 -18.14 9.95
CA ASP A 20 -7.96 -19.45 10.48
C ASP A 20 -7.25 -20.31 9.42
N LEU A 21 -7.13 -21.61 9.70
CA LEU A 21 -6.45 -22.56 8.81
C LEU A 21 -7.23 -22.87 7.53
N ILE A 22 -8.53 -22.57 7.48
CA ILE A 22 -9.45 -22.95 6.40
C ILE A 22 -9.75 -21.73 5.52
N GLY A 23 -9.63 -20.51 6.05
CA GLY A 23 -9.78 -19.31 5.24
C GLY A 23 -9.53 -17.99 5.94
N MET A 24 -9.77 -16.94 5.16
CA MET A 24 -9.71 -15.55 5.59
C MET A 24 -10.90 -14.79 5.01
N GLU A 25 -11.51 -13.94 5.82
CA GLU A 25 -12.50 -12.96 5.41
C GLU A 25 -12.05 -11.56 5.80
N GLN A 26 -12.32 -10.61 4.92
CA GLN A 26 -12.03 -9.21 5.15
C GLN A 26 -13.17 -8.33 4.68
N VAL A 27 -13.36 -7.22 5.40
CA VAL A 27 -14.31 -6.17 5.06
C VAL A 27 -13.52 -4.91 4.71
N VAL A 28 -13.80 -4.32 3.55
CA VAL A 28 -13.23 -3.02 3.18
C VAL A 28 -13.96 -1.95 3.99
N GLU A 29 -13.26 -1.36 4.95
CA GLU A 29 -13.78 -0.30 5.83
C GLU A 29 -13.82 1.04 5.11
N THR A 30 -12.78 1.32 4.31
CA THR A 30 -12.71 2.57 3.54
C THR A 30 -11.76 2.47 2.36
N ILE A 31 -11.85 3.44 1.46
CA ILE A 31 -10.92 3.62 0.35
C ILE A 31 -10.32 5.01 0.48
N LEU A 32 -9.03 5.05 0.79
CA LEU A 32 -8.23 6.26 0.82
C LEU A 32 -7.89 6.67 -0.61
N ASN A 33 -8.42 7.82 -1.00
CA ASN A 33 -8.15 8.44 -2.29
C ASN A 33 -6.97 9.42 -2.18
N PRO A 34 -6.35 9.78 -3.32
CA PRO A 34 -5.36 10.86 -3.34
C PRO A 34 -5.91 12.14 -2.72
N GLY A 35 -5.06 12.88 -2.01
CA GLY A 35 -5.39 14.14 -1.36
C GLY A 35 -4.16 15.00 -1.12
N ALA A 36 -4.31 16.07 -0.32
CA ALA A 36 -3.24 17.04 -0.07
C ALA A 36 -1.97 16.43 0.53
N LEU A 37 -2.11 15.41 1.38
CA LEU A 37 -0.99 14.76 2.07
C LEU A 37 -0.39 13.56 1.32
N TRP A 38 -1.12 13.01 0.35
CA TRP A 38 -0.68 11.84 -0.39
C TRP A 38 -1.24 11.84 -1.81
N SER A 39 -0.34 11.79 -2.80
CA SER A 39 -0.70 11.87 -4.22
C SER A 39 -1.29 10.58 -4.81
N GLY A 40 -1.59 9.57 -3.99
CA GLY A 40 -2.14 8.30 -4.47
C GLY A 40 -1.17 7.52 -5.34
N ARG A 41 0.09 7.46 -4.92
CA ARG A 41 1.15 6.65 -5.56
C ARG A 41 2.23 6.32 -4.55
N LYS A 42 3.12 5.39 -4.92
CA LYS A 42 4.32 5.00 -4.14
C LYS A 42 4.06 4.30 -2.80
N LEU A 43 2.80 4.07 -2.43
CA LEU A 43 2.42 3.23 -1.30
C LEU A 43 1.70 2.00 -1.85
N HIS A 44 2.21 0.82 -1.54
CA HIS A 44 1.68 -0.45 -2.04
C HIS A 44 0.84 -1.14 -0.98
N THR A 45 1.35 -1.25 0.24
CA THR A 45 0.61 -1.87 1.34
C THR A 45 0.78 -1.05 2.61
N LEU A 46 -0.27 -1.08 3.41
CA LEU A 46 -0.30 -0.58 4.78
C LEU A 46 -1.06 -1.62 5.58
N ASN A 47 -0.42 -2.20 6.59
CA ASN A 47 -1.03 -3.20 7.45
C ASN A 47 -0.67 -2.91 8.90
N GLU A 48 -1.55 -3.32 9.80
CA GLU A 48 -1.28 -3.35 11.24
C GLU A 48 -1.63 -4.74 11.75
N ALA A 49 -0.76 -5.29 12.60
CA ALA A 49 -1.03 -6.53 13.31
C ALA A 49 -0.17 -6.61 14.58
N GLY A 50 -0.79 -6.97 15.69
CA GLY A 50 -0.08 -7.22 16.95
C GLY A 50 0.65 -5.99 17.49
N GLY A 51 0.17 -4.78 17.21
CA GLY A 51 0.79 -3.53 17.63
C GLY A 51 1.95 -3.08 16.74
N PHE A 52 2.16 -3.73 15.59
CA PHE A 52 3.16 -3.35 14.60
C PHE A 52 2.51 -2.79 13.35
N GLU A 53 3.10 -1.73 12.80
CA GLU A 53 2.74 -1.16 11.52
C GLU A 53 3.74 -1.60 10.44
N PHE A 54 3.22 -2.07 9.31
CA PHE A 54 4.00 -2.50 8.16
C PHE A 54 3.61 -1.68 6.94
N ILE A 55 4.58 -0.92 6.43
CA ILE A 55 4.41 -0.04 5.29
C ILE A 55 5.37 -0.50 4.19
N ASP A 56 4.81 -0.90 3.05
CA ASP A 56 5.58 -1.16 1.84
C ASP A 56 5.24 -0.14 0.75
N GLY A 57 6.28 0.39 0.13
CA GLY A 57 6.17 1.44 -0.88
C GLY A 57 7.27 1.34 -1.93
N SER A 58 7.25 2.29 -2.87
CA SER A 58 8.24 2.38 -3.93
C SER A 58 8.92 3.75 -3.98
N ALA A 59 10.20 3.72 -4.30
CA ALA A 59 10.96 4.91 -4.66
C ALA A 59 11.20 4.94 -6.18
N ILE A 60 11.45 6.14 -6.71
CA ILE A 60 11.95 6.27 -8.07
C ILE A 60 13.46 6.03 -8.00
N ALA A 61 13.97 5.04 -8.74
CA ALA A 61 15.39 4.72 -8.85
C ALA A 61 15.89 5.01 -10.29
N PRO A 62 16.32 6.25 -10.60
CA PRO A 62 16.75 6.59 -11.95
C PRO A 62 18.11 5.96 -12.26
N ARG A 63 18.20 5.21 -13.37
CA ARG A 63 19.43 4.50 -13.79
C ARG A 63 20.63 5.41 -14.09
N TRP A 64 20.41 6.68 -14.38
CA TRP A 64 21.48 7.64 -14.70
C TRP A 64 22.27 8.12 -13.48
N LYS A 65 21.72 7.99 -12.26
CA LYS A 65 22.43 8.35 -11.02
C LYS A 65 23.45 7.29 -10.57
N GLN A 66 23.48 6.11 -11.19
CA GLN A 66 24.44 5.04 -10.84
C GLN A 66 25.85 5.26 -11.41
N ARG A 67 26.05 6.24 -12.32
CA ARG A 67 27.37 6.54 -12.92
C ARG A 67 28.28 7.44 -12.08
N ALA A 68 27.91 7.78 -10.85
CA ALA A 68 28.65 8.73 -10.01
C ALA A 68 29.37 8.04 -8.83
N ARG A 69 30.03 6.91 -9.08
CA ARG A 69 30.97 6.31 -8.12
C ARG A 69 32.21 5.88 -8.91
N ASP A 70 33.22 6.74 -8.86
CA ASP A 70 34.62 6.45 -9.21
C ASP A 70 35.34 5.98 -7.93
#